data_AF-A0A7Z9UEK7-F1
#
_entry.id   AF-A0A7Z9UEK7-F1
#
_cell.length_a   1.000
_cell.length_b   1.000
_cell.length_c   1.000
_cell.angle_alpha   90.00
_cell.angle_beta   90.00
_cell.angle_gamma   90.00
#
_symmetry.space_group_name_H-M   'P 1'
#
loop_
_entity.id
_entity.type
_entity.pdbx_description
1 polymer ?
#
loop_
_entity_poly.entity_id
_entity_poly.type
_entity_poly.pdbx_seq_one_letter_code
_entity_poly.pdbx_strand_id
1 'polypeptide(L)'
;MKRAEATTVAGLGALQLVSVYTFDESDNRIQFEIPNVNPSLTQVFDYTFDDADNILTRTKSTNSVTDFVESYTHDEDGNVTSWSRSDTGETISVQWDDFDRLIRISSSSSGRMQDNRYDVNGIRNRKLDKNGNSSLEYDVGISMSASRPGSGASAAPSISYVSRHLLLGAEVDGTFQWFIHNALSSVTDVLNESGNVIKSYEFDEYGAPISVSGSGQAAPKTFVGGLSVHDDTADSGLWLMGHRHFRSQTGAFLSRDPIGFAGSTNLYQYGNSNPTTLVDFTGLALESGWDAFNVVIGVGSLGVNIYTGNISGALEDALGLTIVSDVSAPRFFLDSRKDFS
;
A
#
# COMPACT_ATOMS: atom_id res chain seq x y z
N MET A 1 -13.18 -19.49 -11.86
CA MET A 1 -12.85 -19.50 -10.41
C MET A 1 -11.36 -19.83 -10.26
N LYS A 2 -10.55 -18.82 -9.94
CA LYS A 2 -9.12 -18.99 -9.61
C LYS A 2 -9.01 -19.15 -8.08
N ARG A 3 -8.17 -20.09 -7.62
CA ARG A 3 -7.90 -20.35 -6.19
C ARG A 3 -6.40 -20.17 -5.95
N ALA A 4 -6.05 -19.34 -4.97
CA ALA A 4 -4.66 -19.16 -4.53
C ALA A 4 -4.50 -19.68 -3.09
N GLU A 5 -3.42 -20.43 -2.84
CA GLU A 5 -3.08 -21.02 -1.54
C GLU A 5 -1.73 -20.47 -1.08
N ALA A 6 -1.67 -19.81 0.08
CA ALA A 6 -0.41 -19.41 0.70
C ALA A 6 0.08 -20.54 1.62
N THR A 7 1.30 -21.02 1.42
CA THR A 7 1.92 -22.10 2.21
C THR A 7 3.16 -21.60 2.94
N THR A 8 3.19 -21.70 4.27
CA THR A 8 4.42 -21.66 5.06
C THR A 8 4.97 -23.08 5.29
N VAL A 9 6.29 -23.28 5.17
CA VAL A 9 7.02 -24.53 5.46
C VAL A 9 8.19 -24.19 6.39
N ALA A 10 8.62 -24.96 7.40
CA ALA A 10 8.00 -25.84 8.39
C ALA A 10 9.06 -25.99 9.52
N GLY A 11 8.64 -26.03 10.78
CA GLY A 11 9.53 -26.30 11.92
C GLY A 11 8.76 -26.75 13.15
N LEU A 12 8.63 -28.08 13.32
CA LEU A 12 8.21 -28.80 14.53
C LEU A 12 6.88 -28.35 15.18
N GLY A 13 5.77 -28.93 14.72
CA GLY A 13 4.55 -29.10 15.54
C GLY A 13 3.51 -27.97 15.56
N ALA A 14 3.67 -26.92 14.75
CA ALA A 14 2.69 -25.83 14.66
C ALA A 14 1.66 -26.06 13.53
N LEU A 15 0.39 -25.77 13.82
CA LEU A 15 -0.73 -25.78 12.88
C LEU A 15 -0.39 -24.97 11.62
N GLN A 16 -0.53 -25.59 10.44
CA GLN A 16 -0.38 -24.93 9.16
C GLN A 16 -1.57 -23.99 8.95
N LEU A 17 -1.33 -22.68 9.02
CA LEU A 17 -2.32 -21.67 8.67
C LEU A 17 -2.29 -21.52 7.14
N VAL A 18 -3.31 -22.05 6.44
CA VAL A 18 -3.44 -21.89 4.99
C VAL A 18 -4.53 -20.86 4.74
N SER A 19 -4.13 -19.62 4.50
CA SER A 19 -5.06 -18.60 4.00
C SER A 19 -5.52 -18.99 2.59
N VAL A 20 -6.84 -19.01 2.36
CA VAL A 20 -7.43 -19.33 1.05
C VAL A 20 -8.16 -18.11 0.51
N TYR A 21 -7.84 -17.75 -0.74
CA TYR A 21 -8.49 -16.66 -1.45
C TYR A 21 -9.25 -17.20 -2.66
N THR A 22 -10.49 -16.71 -2.82
CA THR A 22 -11.33 -17.03 -3.98
C THR A 22 -11.66 -15.75 -4.72
N PHE A 23 -11.48 -15.79 -6.04
CA PHE A 23 -11.74 -14.67 -6.94
C PHE A 23 -12.82 -14.99 -7.97
N ASP A 24 -13.55 -13.96 -8.39
CA ASP A 24 -14.49 -14.04 -9.51
C ASP A 24 -13.77 -13.92 -10.87
N GLU A 25 -14.53 -13.65 -11.95
CA GLU A 25 -13.99 -13.53 -13.30
C GLU A 25 -13.36 -12.15 -13.59
N SER A 26 -13.72 -11.13 -12.81
CA SER A 26 -13.13 -9.78 -12.83
C SER A 26 -11.94 -9.66 -11.86
N ASP A 27 -11.45 -10.78 -11.32
CA ASP A 27 -10.39 -10.85 -10.32
C ASP A 27 -10.70 -10.09 -9.01
N ASN A 28 -11.98 -9.85 -8.69
CA ASN A 28 -12.39 -9.37 -7.36
C ASN A 28 -12.27 -10.50 -6.34
N ARG A 29 -11.76 -10.16 -5.15
CA ARG A 29 -11.69 -11.11 -4.03
C ARG A 29 -13.09 -11.29 -3.44
N ILE A 30 -13.75 -12.41 -3.73
CA ILE A 30 -15.10 -12.73 -3.21
C ILE A 30 -15.08 -13.49 -1.88
N GLN A 31 -13.97 -14.15 -1.56
CA GLN A 31 -13.82 -14.83 -0.26
C GLN A 31 -12.37 -14.86 0.22
N PHE A 32 -12.20 -14.76 1.53
CA PHE A 32 -10.94 -14.97 2.24
C PHE A 32 -11.19 -15.82 3.50
N GLU A 33 -10.57 -16.99 3.56
CA GLU A 33 -10.69 -17.93 4.67
C GLU A 33 -9.37 -18.05 5.44
N ILE A 34 -9.47 -17.99 6.78
CA ILE A 34 -8.36 -18.23 7.71
C ILE A 34 -8.71 -19.45 8.58
N PRO A 35 -8.18 -20.64 8.25
CA PRO A 35 -8.32 -21.82 9.08
C PRO A 35 -7.40 -21.74 10.29
N ASN A 36 -7.92 -22.05 11.48
CA ASN A 36 -7.18 -22.23 12.74
C ASN A 36 -6.60 -20.98 13.42
N VAL A 37 -7.48 -20.14 13.95
CA VAL A 37 -7.09 -19.06 14.88
C VAL A 37 -7.00 -19.53 16.34
N ASN A 38 -6.68 -20.82 16.61
CA ASN A 38 -6.64 -21.50 17.94
C ASN A 38 -8.02 -22.00 18.46
N PRO A 39 -8.16 -23.26 18.94
CA PRO A 39 -8.51 -24.45 18.16
C PRO A 39 -9.95 -24.43 17.58
N SER A 40 -10.11 -24.88 16.33
CA SER A 40 -11.40 -25.11 15.63
C SER A 40 -12.23 -23.87 15.22
N LEU A 41 -11.64 -22.67 15.23
CA LEU A 41 -12.29 -21.47 14.67
C LEU A 41 -11.84 -21.27 13.23
N THR A 42 -12.82 -21.21 12.33
CA THR A 42 -12.66 -20.79 10.93
C THR A 42 -13.23 -19.40 10.78
N GLN A 43 -12.40 -18.44 10.41
CA GLN A 43 -12.85 -17.09 10.07
C GLN A 43 -12.99 -17.01 8.55
N VAL A 44 -14.15 -16.56 8.09
CA VAL A 44 -14.46 -16.34 6.68
C VAL A 44 -14.83 -14.89 6.50
N PHE A 45 -14.23 -14.27 5.49
CA PHE A 45 -14.62 -12.97 4.97
C PHE A 45 -15.23 -13.15 3.59
N ASP A 46 -16.49 -12.83 3.45
CA ASP A 46 -17.20 -12.83 2.17
C ASP A 46 -17.36 -11.40 1.67
N TYR A 47 -17.17 -11.19 0.37
CA TYR A 47 -17.24 -9.89 -0.27
C TYR A 47 -18.24 -9.95 -1.41
N THR A 48 -19.03 -8.89 -1.56
CA THR A 48 -19.96 -8.74 -2.69
C THR A 48 -19.66 -7.48 -3.46
N PHE A 49 -19.92 -7.50 -4.76
CA PHE A 49 -19.62 -6.42 -5.69
C PHE A 49 -20.84 -6.16 -6.58
N ASP A 50 -20.93 -4.95 -7.14
CA ASP A 50 -21.87 -4.66 -8.23
C ASP A 50 -21.26 -4.98 -9.61
N ASP A 51 -22.03 -4.74 -10.68
CA ASP A 51 -21.60 -4.99 -12.06
C ASP A 51 -20.42 -4.11 -12.52
N ALA A 52 -20.07 -3.07 -11.75
CA ALA A 52 -18.97 -2.16 -12.02
C ALA A 52 -17.76 -2.40 -11.08
N ASP A 53 -17.71 -3.58 -10.45
CA ASP A 53 -16.69 -4.02 -9.51
C ASP A 53 -16.58 -3.18 -8.23
N ASN A 54 -17.59 -2.35 -7.92
CA ASN A 54 -17.62 -1.62 -6.65
C ASN A 54 -17.96 -2.59 -5.52
N ILE A 55 -17.18 -2.59 -4.44
CA ILE A 55 -17.45 -3.42 -3.26
C ILE A 55 -18.73 -2.99 -2.56
N LEU A 56 -19.74 -3.86 -2.43
CA LEU A 56 -20.99 -3.55 -1.73
C LEU A 56 -20.93 -3.92 -0.25
N THR A 57 -20.41 -5.11 0.05
CA THR A 57 -20.30 -5.61 1.44
C THR A 57 -19.04 -6.39 1.68
N ARG A 58 -18.58 -6.36 2.94
CA ARG A 58 -17.60 -7.28 3.51
C ARG A 58 -18.17 -7.86 4.80
N THR A 59 -18.44 -9.16 4.80
CA THR A 59 -19.03 -9.86 5.94
C THR A 59 -17.98 -10.73 6.60
N LYS A 60 -17.77 -10.56 7.91
CA LYS A 60 -16.95 -11.48 8.69
C LYS A 60 -17.86 -12.47 9.40
N SER A 61 -17.55 -13.76 9.25
CA SER A 61 -18.19 -14.84 9.99
C SER A 61 -17.16 -15.71 10.69
N THR A 62 -17.43 -16.11 11.93
CA THR A 62 -16.66 -17.10 12.66
C THR A 62 -17.51 -18.36 12.86
N ASN A 63 -17.06 -19.50 12.36
CA ASN A 63 -17.79 -20.77 12.42
C ASN A 63 -19.25 -20.67 11.94
N SER A 64 -19.45 -20.03 10.78
CA SER A 64 -20.76 -19.76 10.16
C SER A 64 -21.68 -18.81 10.93
N VAL A 65 -21.20 -18.16 11.99
CA VAL A 65 -21.93 -17.08 12.68
C VAL A 65 -21.38 -15.74 12.22
N THR A 66 -22.25 -14.86 11.74
CA THR A 66 -21.86 -13.50 11.33
C THR A 66 -21.43 -12.69 12.54
N ASP A 67 -20.18 -12.23 12.53
CA ASP A 67 -19.62 -11.32 13.53
C ASP A 67 -20.02 -9.88 13.21
N PHE A 68 -19.79 -9.46 11.96
CA PHE A 68 -20.16 -8.14 11.48
C PHE A 68 -20.34 -8.12 9.96
N VAL A 69 -21.10 -7.13 9.50
CA VAL A 69 -21.21 -6.72 8.10
C VAL A 69 -20.67 -5.29 7.98
N GLU A 70 -19.72 -5.09 7.08
CA GLU A 70 -19.33 -3.79 6.56
C GLU A 70 -20.11 -3.53 5.27
N SER A 71 -20.88 -2.44 5.22
CA SER A 71 -21.62 -2.01 4.02
C SER A 71 -21.03 -0.73 3.47
N TYR A 72 -20.88 -0.64 2.14
CA TYR A 72 -20.20 0.46 1.46
C TYR A 72 -21.17 1.29 0.61
N THR A 73 -20.83 2.56 0.43
CA THR A 73 -21.49 3.47 -0.52
C THR A 73 -20.46 4.10 -1.44
N HIS A 74 -20.87 4.45 -2.65
CA HIS A 74 -20.01 5.06 -3.66
C HIS A 74 -20.66 6.32 -4.24
N ASP A 75 -19.85 7.17 -4.87
CA ASP A 75 -20.32 8.21 -5.77
C ASP A 75 -20.52 7.68 -7.21
N GLU A 76 -20.86 8.57 -8.15
CA GLU A 76 -21.09 8.20 -9.55
C GLU A 76 -19.81 7.76 -10.28
N ASP A 77 -18.65 8.23 -9.82
CA ASP A 77 -17.34 7.88 -10.38
C ASP A 77 -16.81 6.55 -9.84
N GLY A 78 -17.45 6.02 -8.78
CA GLY A 78 -17.14 4.73 -8.17
C GLY A 78 -16.16 4.82 -6.99
N ASN A 79 -15.94 6.02 -6.45
CA ASN A 79 -15.13 6.19 -5.25
C ASN A 79 -15.96 5.84 -4.01
N VAL A 80 -15.34 5.15 -3.05
CA VAL A 80 -15.98 4.82 -1.77
C VAL A 80 -16.26 6.11 -0.99
N THR A 81 -17.52 6.43 -0.73
CA THR A 81 -17.94 7.63 0.04
C THR A 81 -18.17 7.34 1.51
N SER A 82 -18.56 6.11 1.85
CA SER A 82 -18.63 5.68 3.25
C SER A 82 -18.59 4.17 3.39
N TRP A 83 -18.27 3.69 4.59
CA TRP A 83 -18.63 2.34 5.01
C TRP A 83 -19.03 2.29 6.48
N SER A 84 -19.98 1.41 6.80
CA SER A 84 -20.53 1.25 8.15
C SER A 84 -20.41 -0.17 8.65
N ARG A 85 -20.04 -0.34 9.92
CA ARG A 85 -19.94 -1.63 10.60
C ARG A 85 -21.17 -1.92 11.45
N SER A 86 -21.77 -3.10 11.26
CA SER A 86 -23.00 -3.50 11.98
C SER A 86 -22.80 -3.76 13.48
N ASP A 87 -21.61 -4.22 13.89
CA ASP A 87 -21.31 -4.61 15.27
C ASP A 87 -21.05 -3.40 16.20
N THR A 88 -20.44 -2.36 15.65
CA THR A 88 -20.06 -1.14 16.39
C THR A 88 -20.96 0.06 16.09
N GLY A 89 -21.68 0.04 14.97
CA GLY A 89 -22.34 1.22 14.42
C GLY A 89 -21.38 2.30 13.94
N GLU A 90 -20.06 2.02 13.90
CA GLU A 90 -19.07 2.94 13.36
C GLU A 90 -19.34 3.16 11.87
N THR A 91 -19.31 4.42 11.45
CA THR A 91 -19.34 4.81 10.04
C THR A 91 -18.09 5.62 9.75
N ILE A 92 -17.37 5.21 8.72
CA ILE A 92 -16.28 6.00 8.15
C ILE A 92 -16.84 6.73 6.94
N SER A 93 -16.61 8.03 6.88
CA SER A 93 -16.96 8.88 5.74
C SER A 93 -15.71 9.34 5.03
N VAL A 94 -15.77 9.36 3.70
CA VAL A 94 -14.68 9.74 2.82
C VAL A 94 -15.16 10.81 1.85
N GLN A 95 -14.32 11.81 1.62
CA GLN A 95 -14.58 12.91 0.69
C GLN A 95 -13.46 12.96 -0.34
N TRP A 96 -13.86 13.25 -1.57
CA TRP A 96 -13.03 13.26 -2.75
C TRP A 96 -13.01 14.66 -3.36
N ASP A 97 -11.96 14.98 -4.10
CA ASP A 97 -11.97 16.14 -5.00
C ASP A 97 -12.41 15.74 -6.41
N ASP A 98 -12.52 16.73 -7.31
CA ASP A 98 -12.96 16.56 -8.70
C ASP A 98 -12.02 15.69 -9.57
N PHE A 99 -10.89 15.21 -9.01
CA PHE A 99 -9.93 14.33 -9.67
C PHE A 99 -9.85 12.95 -8.99
N ASP A 100 -10.87 12.56 -8.24
CA ASP A 100 -10.96 11.27 -7.54
C ASP A 100 -9.84 11.04 -6.51
N ARG A 101 -9.37 12.12 -5.86
CA ARG A 101 -8.34 12.04 -4.80
C ARG A 101 -8.96 12.27 -3.43
N LEU A 102 -8.63 11.39 -2.47
CA LEU A 102 -9.19 11.43 -1.12
C LEU A 102 -8.71 12.68 -0.38
N ILE A 103 -9.58 13.66 -0.15
CA ILE A 103 -9.23 14.89 0.57
C ILE A 103 -9.52 14.83 2.06
N ARG A 104 -10.47 13.99 2.48
CA ARG A 104 -10.81 13.82 3.89
C ARG A 104 -11.37 12.43 4.17
N ILE A 105 -10.96 11.87 5.29
CA ILE A 105 -11.57 10.68 5.89
C ILE A 105 -11.80 10.92 7.37
N SER A 106 -12.94 10.47 7.90
CA SER A 106 -13.27 10.60 9.32
C SER A 106 -14.19 9.50 9.81
N SER A 107 -14.03 9.12 11.07
CA SER A 107 -14.91 8.18 11.76
C SER A 107 -15.98 8.89 12.61
N SER A 108 -17.17 8.27 12.72
CA SER A 108 -18.21 8.67 13.65
C SER A 108 -17.91 8.36 15.12
N SER A 109 -16.98 7.45 15.43
CA SER A 109 -16.74 6.98 16.81
C SER A 109 -15.28 6.70 17.18
N SER A 110 -14.43 6.21 16.27
CA SER A 110 -13.04 5.84 16.60
C SER A 110 -12.08 7.02 16.67
N GLY A 111 -12.52 8.23 16.33
CA GLY A 111 -11.67 9.42 16.26
C GLY A 111 -10.65 9.39 15.13
N ARG A 112 -10.68 8.37 14.25
CA ARG A 112 -9.91 8.38 12.99
C ARG A 112 -10.27 9.63 12.19
N MET A 113 -9.23 10.33 11.73
CA MET A 113 -9.38 11.49 10.89
C MET A 113 -8.08 11.72 10.13
N GLN A 114 -8.20 12.09 8.86
CA GLN A 114 -7.09 12.57 8.07
C GLN A 114 -7.61 13.51 6.99
N ASP A 115 -6.94 14.66 6.81
CA ASP A 115 -7.12 15.50 5.62
C ASP A 115 -5.85 15.46 4.76
N ASN A 116 -6.01 15.39 3.44
CA ASN A 116 -4.91 15.37 2.49
C ASN A 116 -4.97 16.59 1.56
N ARG A 117 -3.80 17.03 1.08
CA ARG A 117 -3.66 17.96 -0.04
C ARG A 117 -2.64 17.41 -1.02
N TYR A 118 -2.93 17.64 -2.29
CA TYR A 118 -2.16 17.14 -3.41
C TYR A 118 -1.55 18.29 -4.19
N ASP A 119 -0.44 18.01 -4.84
CA ASP A 119 0.13 18.90 -5.84
C ASP A 119 -0.57 18.76 -7.20
N VAL A 120 0.00 19.41 -8.21
CA VAL A 120 -0.51 19.39 -9.59
C VAL A 120 -0.34 18.04 -10.29
N ASN A 121 0.57 17.19 -9.81
CA ASN A 121 0.81 15.86 -10.34
C ASN A 121 -0.06 14.80 -9.64
N GLY A 122 -0.83 15.19 -8.63
CA GLY A 122 -1.64 14.25 -7.86
C GLY A 122 -0.87 13.52 -6.76
N ILE A 123 0.35 13.96 -6.44
CA ILE A 123 1.13 13.43 -5.31
C ILE A 123 0.78 14.23 -4.06
N ARG A 124 0.62 13.55 -2.92
CA ARG A 124 0.27 14.20 -1.66
C ARG A 124 1.45 15.03 -1.15
N ASN A 125 1.23 16.33 -0.92
CA ASN A 125 2.24 17.24 -0.39
C ASN A 125 1.95 17.76 1.03
N ARG A 126 0.76 17.46 1.57
CA ARG A 126 0.41 17.80 2.95
C ARG A 126 -0.63 16.84 3.52
N LYS A 127 -0.43 16.49 4.79
CA LYS A 127 -1.35 15.70 5.60
C LYS A 127 -1.73 16.45 6.88
N LEU A 128 -2.97 16.33 7.33
CA LEU A 128 -3.42 16.66 8.67
C LEU A 128 -3.85 15.35 9.35
N ASP A 129 -3.23 15.02 10.48
CA ASP A 129 -3.51 13.77 11.21
C ASP A 129 -4.71 13.93 12.17
N LYS A 130 -5.11 12.81 12.78
CA LYS A 130 -6.22 12.78 13.75
C LYS A 130 -5.98 13.60 15.03
N ASN A 131 -4.72 13.92 15.32
CA ASN A 131 -4.32 14.70 16.48
C ASN A 131 -4.27 16.21 16.16
N GLY A 132 -4.62 16.61 14.93
CA GLY A 132 -4.57 17.99 14.47
C GLY A 132 -3.17 18.46 14.06
N ASN A 133 -2.19 17.57 13.96
CA ASN A 133 -0.87 17.91 13.48
C ASN A 133 -0.85 17.94 11.96
N SER A 134 -0.32 19.01 11.40
CA SER A 134 -0.08 19.11 9.96
C SER A 134 1.36 18.79 9.64
N SER A 135 1.55 18.03 8.56
CA SER A 135 2.85 17.64 8.01
C SER A 135 2.93 18.12 6.58
N LEU A 136 4.01 18.83 6.23
CA LEU A 136 4.40 19.11 4.85
C LEU A 136 5.30 17.98 4.36
N GLU A 137 4.96 17.45 3.21
CA GLU A 137 5.63 16.33 2.57
C GLU A 137 6.39 16.84 1.34
N TYR A 138 7.65 16.44 1.22
CA TYR A 138 8.55 16.87 0.15
C TYR A 138 8.94 15.68 -0.70
N ASP A 139 8.25 15.50 -1.81
CA ASP A 139 8.48 14.38 -2.71
C ASP A 139 9.47 14.72 -3.83
N VAL A 140 10.21 13.69 -4.25
CA VAL A 140 11.02 13.65 -5.46
C VAL A 140 10.43 12.55 -6.34
N GLY A 141 9.53 12.95 -7.25
CA GLY A 141 8.67 12.01 -7.95
C GLY A 141 7.67 11.37 -6.99
N ILE A 142 7.64 10.04 -6.93
CA ILE A 142 6.78 9.24 -6.04
C ILE A 142 7.47 8.87 -4.71
N SER A 143 8.71 9.31 -4.50
CA SER A 143 9.48 9.01 -3.30
C SER A 143 9.60 10.21 -2.39
N MET A 144 9.37 9.99 -1.09
CA MET A 144 9.46 11.04 -0.07
C MET A 144 10.92 11.35 0.25
N SER A 145 11.31 12.62 0.19
CA SER A 145 12.64 13.08 0.64
C SER A 145 12.63 13.55 2.10
N ALA A 146 11.55 14.19 2.54
CA ALA A 146 11.38 14.62 3.92
C ALA A 146 9.90 14.89 4.25
N SER A 147 9.55 14.80 5.53
CA SER A 147 8.31 15.31 6.10
C SER A 147 8.63 16.26 7.26
N ARG A 148 7.93 17.39 7.39
CA ARG A 148 8.16 18.35 8.47
C ARG A 148 6.86 18.89 9.04
N PRO A 149 6.84 19.34 10.31
CA PRO A 149 5.69 20.04 10.84
C PRO A 149 5.30 21.24 9.97
N GLY A 150 4.02 21.33 9.60
CA GLY A 150 3.49 22.37 8.72
C GLY A 150 3.37 23.76 9.35
N SER A 151 3.58 23.86 10.65
CA SER A 151 3.70 25.12 11.39
C SER A 151 4.43 24.89 12.71
N GLY A 152 4.91 25.96 13.36
CA GLY A 152 5.55 25.87 14.69
C GLY A 152 4.61 25.42 15.83
N ALA A 153 3.31 25.30 15.58
CA ALA A 153 2.33 24.76 16.53
C ALA A 153 2.02 23.28 16.29
N SER A 154 2.44 22.71 15.16
CA SER A 154 2.25 21.29 14.84
C SER A 154 3.26 20.44 15.62
N ALA A 155 2.79 19.34 16.21
CA ALA A 155 3.66 18.34 16.85
C ALA A 155 4.00 17.17 15.92
N ALA A 156 3.80 17.31 14.60
CA ALA A 156 4.23 16.31 13.63
C ALA A 156 5.76 16.15 13.66
N PRO A 157 6.30 14.92 13.59
CA PRO A 157 7.73 14.68 13.61
C PRO A 157 8.40 15.27 12.37
N SER A 158 9.64 15.74 12.52
CA SER A 158 10.53 16.02 11.40
C SER A 158 11.20 14.73 10.98
N ILE A 159 11.03 14.37 9.71
CA ILE A 159 11.55 13.13 9.13
C ILE A 159 12.38 13.46 7.90
N SER A 160 13.61 12.95 7.84
CA SER A 160 14.41 12.93 6.61
C SER A 160 14.66 11.49 6.21
N TYR A 161 14.56 11.20 4.91
CA TYR A 161 14.71 9.84 4.40
C TYR A 161 16.06 9.67 3.72
N VAL A 162 16.71 8.53 3.98
CA VAL A 162 17.88 8.11 3.21
C VAL A 162 17.40 7.10 2.18
N SER A 163 17.39 7.53 0.93
CA SER A 163 16.91 6.73 -0.19
C SER A 163 17.97 6.62 -1.29
N ARG A 164 17.90 5.52 -2.04
CA ARG A 164 18.48 5.41 -3.38
C ARG A 164 17.46 4.76 -4.29
N HIS A 165 17.61 3.47 -4.57
CA HIS A 165 16.60 2.67 -5.28
C HIS A 165 15.46 2.24 -4.36
N LEU A 166 15.75 2.12 -3.06
CA LEU A 166 14.81 1.87 -1.97
C LEU A 166 15.08 2.84 -0.83
N LEU A 167 14.11 2.95 0.06
CA LEU A 167 14.20 3.70 1.30
C LEU A 167 14.95 2.86 2.34
N LEU A 168 16.18 3.28 2.68
CA LEU A 168 17.11 2.49 3.51
C LEU A 168 17.00 2.80 5.00
N GLY A 169 16.49 3.97 5.33
CA GLY A 169 16.37 4.45 6.70
C GLY A 169 15.76 5.83 6.75
N ALA A 170 15.54 6.31 7.97
CA ALA A 170 15.06 7.66 8.22
C ALA A 170 15.65 8.23 9.49
N GLU A 171 15.89 9.53 9.50
CA GLU A 171 16.07 10.30 10.73
C GLU A 171 14.71 10.81 11.18
N VAL A 172 14.29 10.48 12.40
CA VAL A 172 13.02 10.96 12.98
C VAL A 172 13.34 11.74 14.24
N ASP A 173 13.03 13.04 14.21
CA ASP A 173 13.34 14.00 15.27
C ASP A 173 14.79 13.91 15.79
N GLY A 174 15.75 13.77 14.87
CA GLY A 174 17.17 13.71 15.19
C GLY A 174 17.71 12.31 15.53
N THR A 175 16.86 11.28 15.54
CA THR A 175 17.29 9.89 15.80
C THR A 175 17.26 9.09 14.51
N PHE A 176 18.41 8.53 14.12
CA PHE A 176 18.49 7.73 12.90
C PHE A 176 18.08 6.27 13.13
N GLN A 177 17.37 5.71 12.14
CA GLN A 177 16.95 4.31 12.12
C GLN A 177 17.13 3.70 10.72
N TRP A 178 17.64 2.46 10.68
CA TRP A 178 17.80 1.67 9.45
C TRP A 178 16.65 0.70 9.28
N PHE A 179 16.29 0.42 8.03
CA PHE A 179 15.20 -0.51 7.71
C PHE A 179 15.74 -1.76 7.02
N ILE A 180 15.30 -2.91 7.51
CA ILE A 180 15.46 -4.20 6.84
C ILE A 180 14.15 -4.53 6.15
N HIS A 181 14.25 -4.97 4.90
CA HIS A 181 13.09 -5.21 4.04
C HIS A 181 12.99 -6.67 3.63
N ASN A 182 11.77 -7.12 3.36
CA ASN A 182 11.52 -8.37 2.65
C ASN A 182 11.64 -8.19 1.12
N ALA A 183 11.39 -9.26 0.36
CA ALA A 183 11.46 -9.24 -1.10
C ALA A 183 10.49 -8.23 -1.75
N LEU A 184 9.34 -7.95 -1.14
CA LEU A 184 8.37 -6.97 -1.64
C LEU A 184 8.64 -5.55 -1.11
N SER A 185 9.80 -5.31 -0.52
CA SER A 185 10.21 -4.03 0.06
C SER A 185 9.36 -3.56 1.25
N SER A 186 8.67 -4.48 1.94
CA SER A 186 8.05 -4.18 3.24
C SER A 186 9.10 -4.25 4.35
N VAL A 187 9.05 -3.30 5.29
CA VAL A 187 9.94 -3.29 6.45
C VAL A 187 9.63 -4.47 7.36
N THR A 188 10.61 -5.34 7.60
CA THR A 188 10.51 -6.44 8.58
C THR A 188 11.11 -6.05 9.91
N ASP A 189 12.20 -5.29 9.91
CA ASP A 189 12.91 -4.89 11.12
C ASP A 189 13.43 -3.46 11.01
N VAL A 190 13.46 -2.80 12.16
CA VAL A 190 14.03 -1.47 12.35
C VAL A 190 15.24 -1.59 13.25
N LEU A 191 16.39 -1.13 12.79
CA LEU A 191 17.62 -1.09 13.56
C LEU A 191 17.91 0.33 14.05
N ASN A 192 18.40 0.45 15.28
CA ASN A 192 19.00 1.71 15.75
C ASN A 192 20.40 1.94 15.15
N GLU A 193 21.00 3.09 15.45
CA GLU A 193 22.36 3.46 14.99
C GLU A 193 23.45 2.45 15.38
N SER A 194 23.24 1.72 16.47
CA SER A 194 24.16 0.67 16.94
C SER A 194 23.91 -0.70 16.28
N GLY A 195 22.97 -0.80 15.33
CA GLY A 195 22.64 -2.03 14.61
C GLY A 195 21.75 -3.02 15.39
N ASN A 196 21.13 -2.60 16.50
CA ASN A 196 20.22 -3.47 17.26
C ASN A 196 18.80 -3.32 16.74
N VAL A 197 18.08 -4.44 16.62
CA VAL A 197 16.64 -4.46 16.30
C VAL A 197 15.85 -3.81 17.44
N ILE A 198 15.10 -2.76 17.12
CA ILE A 198 14.22 -2.04 18.06
C ILE A 198 12.73 -2.28 17.79
N LYS A 199 12.37 -2.67 16.57
CA LYS A 199 11.00 -2.99 16.20
C LYS A 199 10.98 -4.00 15.05
N SER A 200 10.01 -4.90 15.07
CA SER A 200 9.79 -5.89 14.02
C SER A 200 8.32 -5.92 13.60
N TYR A 201 8.09 -6.17 12.31
CA TYR A 201 6.79 -6.18 11.68
C TYR A 201 6.61 -7.44 10.82
N GLU A 202 5.41 -7.98 10.87
CA GLU A 202 4.94 -9.07 10.01
C GLU A 202 3.59 -8.67 9.45
N PHE A 203 3.42 -8.80 8.14
CA PHE A 203 2.20 -8.45 7.42
C PHE A 203 1.66 -9.67 6.69
N ASP A 204 0.35 -9.70 6.52
CA ASP A 204 -0.27 -10.56 5.51
C ASP A 204 0.05 -10.04 4.10
N GLU A 205 -0.37 -10.81 3.11
CA GLU A 205 -0.08 -10.55 1.71
C GLU A 205 -0.63 -9.21 1.24
N TYR A 206 -1.71 -8.71 1.85
CA TYR A 206 -2.34 -7.44 1.52
C TYR A 206 -1.97 -6.33 2.51
N GLY A 207 -0.96 -6.51 3.37
CA GLY A 207 -0.46 -5.48 4.26
C GLY A 207 -1.26 -5.29 5.55
N ALA A 208 -2.11 -6.22 5.96
CA ALA A 208 -2.65 -6.22 7.31
C ALA A 208 -1.59 -6.75 8.29
N PRO A 209 -1.32 -6.06 9.41
CA PRO A 209 -0.30 -6.51 10.37
C PRO A 209 -0.73 -7.81 11.07
N ILE A 210 0.10 -8.85 10.96
CA ILE A 210 -0.02 -10.12 11.69
C ILE A 210 0.63 -9.99 13.06
N SER A 211 1.83 -9.42 13.11
CA SER A 211 2.56 -9.20 14.35
C SER A 211 3.37 -7.90 14.29
N VAL A 212 3.40 -7.17 15.41
CA VAL A 212 4.27 -6.01 15.60
C VAL A 212 4.87 -6.14 16.99
N SER A 213 6.19 -6.13 17.08
CA SER A 213 6.90 -6.36 18.35
C SER A 213 8.12 -5.47 18.51
N GLY A 214 8.69 -5.44 19.71
CA GLY A 214 9.82 -4.59 20.07
C GLY A 214 9.40 -3.25 20.70
N SER A 215 10.41 -2.52 21.16
CA SER A 215 10.27 -1.23 21.84
C SER A 215 11.16 -0.20 21.17
N GLY A 216 10.57 0.87 20.64
CA GLY A 216 11.31 1.92 19.95
C GLY A 216 10.41 2.75 19.03
N GLN A 217 11.01 3.74 18.38
CA GLN A 217 10.32 4.51 17.35
C GLN A 217 9.89 3.59 16.20
N ALA A 218 8.69 3.82 15.67
CA ALA A 218 8.22 3.11 14.50
C ALA A 218 8.93 3.60 13.25
N ALA A 219 9.08 2.72 12.26
CA ALA A 219 9.38 3.17 10.91
C ALA A 219 8.21 4.04 10.42
N PRO A 220 8.48 5.22 9.82
CA PRO A 220 7.42 6.06 9.25
C PRO A 220 6.70 5.43 8.04
N LYS A 221 7.33 4.43 7.42
CA LYS A 221 6.81 3.67 6.28
C LYS A 221 7.11 2.20 6.53
N THR A 222 6.10 1.33 6.42
CA THR A 222 6.20 -0.07 6.85
C THR A 222 5.87 -1.04 5.71
N PHE A 223 4.59 -1.32 5.45
CA PHE A 223 4.16 -2.17 4.33
C PHE A 223 4.56 -1.54 3.00
N VAL A 224 5.37 -2.27 2.23
CA VAL A 224 6.00 -1.78 0.99
C VAL A 224 6.73 -0.43 1.18
N GLY A 225 7.19 -0.16 2.40
CA GLY A 225 7.77 1.12 2.79
C GLY A 225 9.08 1.44 2.09
N GLY A 226 9.83 0.42 1.66
CA GLY A 226 11.02 0.57 0.84
C GLY A 226 10.76 1.24 -0.52
N LEU A 227 9.53 1.13 -1.04
CA LEU A 227 9.07 1.80 -2.27
C LEU A 227 8.26 3.07 -1.97
N SER A 228 8.43 3.64 -0.79
CA SER A 228 7.82 4.90 -0.36
C SER A 228 6.29 4.87 -0.15
N VAL A 229 5.64 3.70 -0.03
CA VAL A 229 4.23 3.63 0.41
C VAL A 229 4.08 4.25 1.79
N HIS A 230 3.04 5.07 2.00
CA HIS A 230 2.82 5.73 3.28
C HIS A 230 1.96 4.87 4.21
N ASP A 231 2.42 4.76 5.46
CA ASP A 231 1.66 4.15 6.55
C ASP A 231 0.77 5.21 7.21
N ASP A 232 -0.47 5.33 6.74
CA ASP A 232 -1.48 6.19 7.36
C ASP A 232 -2.48 5.38 8.20
N THR A 233 -2.18 4.11 8.47
CA THR A 233 -3.13 3.18 9.09
C THR A 233 -3.56 3.60 10.50
N ALA A 234 -2.70 4.34 11.21
CA ALA A 234 -3.01 4.89 12.51
C ALA A 234 -4.05 6.04 12.46
N ASP A 235 -4.13 6.78 11.35
CA ASP A 235 -4.97 7.97 11.20
C ASP A 235 -6.25 7.69 10.42
N SER A 236 -6.12 7.05 9.26
CA SER A 236 -7.23 6.70 8.36
C SER A 236 -7.55 5.21 8.33
N GLY A 237 -6.59 4.35 8.68
CA GLY A 237 -6.70 2.90 8.44
C GLY A 237 -6.33 2.48 7.03
N LEU A 238 -5.68 3.36 6.25
CA LEU A 238 -5.35 3.16 4.85
C LEU A 238 -3.84 3.25 4.61
N TRP A 239 -3.41 2.63 3.52
CA TRP A 239 -2.10 2.84 2.92
C TRP A 239 -2.24 3.83 1.77
N LEU A 240 -1.37 4.84 1.67
CA LEU A 240 -1.31 5.68 0.48
C LEU A 240 -0.21 5.16 -0.45
N MET A 241 -0.62 4.68 -1.61
CA MET A 241 0.24 4.18 -2.69
C MET A 241 0.22 5.21 -3.81
N GLY A 242 1.20 6.13 -3.81
CA GLY A 242 1.30 7.22 -4.77
C GLY A 242 -0.01 8.01 -4.94
N HIS A 243 -0.79 7.62 -5.94
CA HIS A 243 -2.03 8.27 -6.34
C HIS A 243 -3.29 7.75 -5.63
N ARG A 244 -3.29 6.51 -5.11
CA ARG A 244 -4.51 5.86 -4.58
C ARG A 244 -4.37 5.43 -3.13
N HIS A 245 -5.51 5.47 -2.42
CA HIS A 245 -5.63 4.93 -1.07
C HIS A 245 -6.06 3.48 -1.13
N PHE A 246 -5.27 2.62 -0.51
CA PHE A 246 -5.45 1.18 -0.48
C PHE A 246 -5.88 0.72 0.91
N ARG A 247 -6.87 -0.19 0.95
CA ARG A 247 -7.38 -0.77 2.19
C ARG A 247 -7.00 -2.25 2.26
N SER A 248 -6.11 -2.60 3.20
CA SER A 248 -5.62 -3.99 3.35
C SER A 248 -6.73 -4.99 3.67
N GLN A 249 -7.75 -4.57 4.44
CA GLN A 249 -8.84 -5.46 4.85
C GLN A 249 -9.73 -5.90 3.69
N THR A 250 -9.81 -5.11 2.61
CA THR A 250 -10.53 -5.46 1.37
C THR A 250 -9.59 -5.93 0.28
N GLY A 251 -8.30 -5.59 0.36
CA GLY A 251 -7.31 -5.92 -0.66
C GLY A 251 -7.53 -5.14 -1.95
N ALA A 252 -8.15 -3.96 -1.86
CA ALA A 252 -8.55 -3.14 -3.00
C ALA A 252 -8.32 -1.65 -2.72
N PHE A 253 -8.20 -0.87 -3.79
CA PHE A 253 -8.19 0.59 -3.74
C PHE A 253 -9.59 1.15 -3.47
N LEU A 254 -9.66 2.36 -2.90
CA LEU A 254 -10.92 3.06 -2.61
C LEU A 254 -11.47 3.89 -3.78
N SER A 255 -10.65 4.12 -4.81
CA SER A 255 -11.01 4.82 -6.04
C SER A 255 -10.54 4.03 -7.25
N ARG A 256 -11.16 4.29 -8.40
CA ARG A 256 -10.76 3.69 -9.69
C ARG A 256 -9.34 4.10 -10.06
N ASP A 257 -8.70 3.27 -10.89
CA ASP A 257 -7.40 3.60 -11.45
C ASP A 257 -7.48 4.87 -12.32
N PRO A 258 -6.71 5.94 -12.01
CA PRO A 258 -6.67 7.16 -12.81
C PRO A 258 -6.24 6.95 -14.26
N ILE A 259 -5.47 5.89 -14.57
CA ILE A 259 -5.11 5.56 -15.95
C ILE A 259 -6.14 4.63 -16.63
N GLY A 260 -7.23 4.31 -15.92
CA GLY A 260 -8.32 3.47 -16.39
C GLY A 260 -7.85 2.05 -16.77
N PHE A 261 -8.47 1.49 -17.80
CA PHE A 261 -8.17 0.13 -18.28
C PHE A 261 -6.79 -0.02 -18.94
N ALA A 262 -5.98 1.04 -19.01
CA ALA A 262 -4.59 0.92 -19.41
C ALA A 262 -3.76 0.13 -18.38
N GLY A 263 -4.25 0.04 -17.13
CA GLY A 263 -3.55 -0.65 -16.06
C GLY A 263 -4.02 -2.07 -15.78
N SER A 264 -5.32 -2.27 -15.61
CA SER A 264 -5.96 -3.57 -15.43
C SER A 264 -7.41 -3.51 -15.90
N THR A 265 -8.01 -4.66 -16.18
CA THR A 265 -9.45 -4.79 -16.40
C THR A 265 -10.25 -4.52 -15.14
N ASN A 266 -9.66 -4.69 -13.96
CA ASN A 266 -10.27 -4.34 -12.68
C ASN A 266 -9.63 -3.06 -12.12
N LEU A 267 -10.42 -1.99 -12.06
CA LEU A 267 -9.94 -0.65 -11.72
C LEU A 267 -9.62 -0.46 -10.23
N TYR A 268 -9.95 -1.42 -9.37
CA TYR A 268 -9.71 -1.38 -7.91
C TYR A 268 -8.61 -2.35 -7.46
N GLN A 269 -8.08 -3.14 -8.39
CA GLN A 269 -7.22 -4.26 -8.10
C GLN A 269 -5.82 -3.84 -7.63
N TYR A 270 -5.34 -4.49 -6.57
CA TYR A 270 -3.93 -4.38 -6.14
C TYR A 270 -3.11 -5.58 -6.64
N GLY A 271 -1.94 -5.30 -7.21
CA GLY A 271 -0.94 -6.33 -7.55
C GLY A 271 -1.47 -7.46 -8.44
N ASN A 272 -2.39 -7.17 -9.37
CA ASN A 272 -3.06 -8.15 -10.22
C ASN A 272 -3.61 -9.38 -9.46
N SER A 273 -4.15 -9.16 -8.25
CA SER A 273 -4.62 -10.22 -7.34
C SER A 273 -3.55 -11.26 -6.96
N ASN A 274 -2.27 -10.94 -7.16
CA ASN A 274 -1.11 -11.73 -6.77
C ASN A 274 -0.13 -10.88 -5.93
N PRO A 275 -0.57 -10.45 -4.74
CA PRO A 275 0.20 -9.55 -3.88
C PRO A 275 1.44 -10.20 -3.25
N THR A 276 1.60 -11.54 -3.38
CA THR A 276 2.82 -12.24 -2.94
C THR A 276 4.00 -12.05 -3.87
N THR A 277 3.77 -11.57 -5.10
CA THR A 277 4.82 -11.39 -6.12
C THR A 277 4.79 -10.03 -6.78
N LEU A 278 3.64 -9.34 -6.78
CA LEU A 278 3.45 -8.05 -7.41
C LEU A 278 3.12 -6.98 -6.38
N VAL A 279 3.63 -5.78 -6.64
CA VAL A 279 3.43 -4.60 -5.81
C VAL A 279 3.01 -3.45 -6.72
N ASP A 280 1.89 -2.79 -6.40
CA ASP A 280 1.57 -1.48 -6.96
C ASP A 280 1.87 -0.38 -5.93
N PHE A 281 3.09 0.16 -5.96
CA PHE A 281 3.51 1.23 -5.06
C PHE A 281 3.13 2.63 -5.58
N THR A 282 2.79 2.73 -6.87
CA THR A 282 2.39 3.98 -7.53
C THR A 282 0.90 4.25 -7.39
N GLY A 283 0.10 3.20 -7.22
CA GLY A 283 -1.35 3.27 -7.34
C GLY A 283 -1.81 3.57 -8.77
N LEU A 284 -1.03 3.26 -9.80
CA LEU A 284 -1.36 3.48 -11.22
C LEU A 284 -1.06 2.25 -12.09
N ALA A 285 -1.11 1.05 -11.49
CA ALA A 285 -0.71 -0.23 -12.09
C ALA A 285 -0.51 -0.20 -13.61
N LEU A 286 0.71 0.04 -14.12
CA LEU A 286 1.01 -0.22 -15.53
C LEU A 286 1.50 -1.67 -15.65
N GLU A 287 0.94 -2.40 -16.61
CA GLU A 287 1.34 -3.77 -16.92
C GLU A 287 2.87 -3.87 -17.06
N SER A 288 3.50 -4.50 -16.09
CA SER A 288 4.04 -5.84 -16.30
C SER A 288 4.78 -6.28 -15.05
N GLY A 289 4.60 -7.55 -14.69
CA GLY A 289 5.46 -8.22 -13.72
C GLY A 289 6.95 -8.16 -14.07
N TRP A 290 7.35 -7.58 -15.20
CA TRP A 290 8.73 -7.25 -15.57
C TRP A 290 9.28 -6.01 -14.85
N ASP A 291 8.50 -4.95 -14.63
CA ASP A 291 8.98 -3.74 -13.94
C ASP A 291 9.13 -3.95 -12.42
N ALA A 292 8.24 -4.73 -11.79
CA ALA A 292 8.40 -5.16 -10.40
C ALA A 292 9.57 -6.14 -10.21
N PHE A 293 9.81 -7.02 -11.20
CA PHE A 293 10.92 -7.97 -11.20
C PHE A 293 12.28 -7.27 -11.35
N ASN A 294 12.35 -6.17 -12.12
CA ASN A 294 13.58 -5.39 -12.28
C ASN A 294 13.95 -4.57 -11.04
N VAL A 295 12.99 -4.09 -10.25
CA VAL A 295 13.30 -3.35 -9.00
C VAL A 295 13.71 -4.29 -7.87
N VAL A 296 13.06 -5.46 -7.75
CA VAL A 296 13.31 -6.41 -6.64
C VAL A 296 14.47 -7.38 -6.91
N ILE A 297 14.58 -7.95 -8.12
CA ILE A 297 15.67 -8.89 -8.45
C ILE A 297 16.88 -8.18 -9.09
N GLY A 298 16.67 -7.06 -9.81
CA GLY A 298 17.75 -6.35 -10.48
C GLY A 298 18.83 -5.80 -9.54
N VAL A 299 18.50 -5.40 -8.30
CA VAL A 299 19.50 -4.83 -7.37
C VAL A 299 20.39 -5.89 -6.74
N GLY A 300 19.83 -7.06 -6.41
CA GLY A 300 20.59 -8.19 -5.85
C GLY A 300 21.42 -8.92 -6.92
N SER A 301 20.84 -9.16 -8.09
CA SER A 301 21.52 -9.83 -9.21
C SER A 301 22.56 -8.94 -9.88
N LEU A 302 22.34 -7.63 -10.06
CA LEU A 302 23.36 -6.69 -10.57
C LEU A 302 24.60 -6.67 -9.67
N GLY A 303 24.41 -6.59 -8.35
CA GLY A 303 25.50 -6.63 -7.37
C GLY A 303 26.30 -7.93 -7.45
N VAL A 304 25.61 -9.07 -7.55
CA VAL A 304 26.23 -10.39 -7.71
C VAL A 304 26.89 -10.55 -9.09
N ASN A 305 26.29 -10.05 -10.17
CA ASN A 305 26.81 -10.13 -11.54
C ASN A 305 28.05 -9.25 -11.72
N ILE A 306 28.07 -8.04 -11.15
CA ILE A 306 29.28 -7.19 -11.10
C ILE A 306 30.37 -7.85 -10.24
N TYR A 307 30.01 -8.38 -9.07
CA TYR A 307 30.97 -9.02 -8.17
C TYR A 307 31.57 -10.33 -8.73
N THR A 308 30.77 -11.11 -9.47
CA THR A 308 31.20 -12.38 -10.12
C THR A 308 31.79 -12.18 -11.52
N GLY A 309 31.82 -10.95 -12.04
CA GLY A 309 32.38 -10.63 -13.35
C GLY A 309 31.49 -11.00 -14.55
N ASN A 310 30.20 -11.27 -14.32
CA ASN A 310 29.22 -11.52 -15.38
C ASN A 310 28.67 -10.20 -15.95
N ILE A 311 29.47 -9.58 -16.84
CA ILE A 311 29.15 -8.27 -17.43
C ILE A 311 27.91 -8.31 -18.33
N SER A 312 27.56 -9.45 -18.92
CA SER A 312 26.36 -9.59 -19.76
C SER A 312 25.08 -9.51 -18.94
N GLY A 313 25.02 -10.24 -17.82
CA GLY A 313 23.89 -10.16 -16.89
C GLY A 313 23.75 -8.76 -16.26
N ALA A 314 24.87 -8.16 -15.87
CA ALA A 314 24.87 -6.79 -15.32
C ALA A 314 24.38 -5.72 -16.32
N LEU A 315 24.57 -5.93 -17.63
CA LEU A 315 24.10 -5.01 -18.66
C LEU A 315 22.58 -5.15 -18.89
N GLU A 316 22.06 -6.37 -18.88
CA GLU A 316 20.62 -6.64 -18.94
C GLU A 316 19.89 -6.05 -17.72
N ASP A 317 20.47 -6.23 -16.53
CA ASP A 317 19.94 -5.67 -15.27
C ASP A 317 19.95 -4.11 -15.26
N ALA A 318 21.00 -3.48 -15.82
CA ALA A 318 21.12 -2.03 -15.90
C ALA A 318 20.16 -1.38 -16.93
N LEU A 319 19.85 -2.10 -18.01
CA LEU A 319 18.88 -1.65 -19.01
C LEU A 319 17.44 -1.69 -18.46
N GLY A 320 17.09 -2.73 -17.69
CA GLY A 320 15.81 -2.82 -16.98
C GLY A 320 15.60 -1.67 -15.98
N LEU A 321 16.67 -1.28 -15.27
CA LEU A 321 16.65 -0.16 -14.33
C LEU A 321 16.42 1.22 -14.99
N THR A 322 16.83 1.37 -16.26
CA THR A 322 16.74 2.64 -17.00
C THR A 322 15.31 2.93 -17.49
N ILE A 323 14.54 1.88 -17.82
CA ILE A 323 13.15 2.03 -18.31
C ILE A 323 12.22 2.58 -17.22
N VAL A 324 12.39 2.12 -15.97
CA VAL A 324 11.63 2.61 -14.80
C VAL A 324 11.80 4.12 -14.57
N SER A 325 12.97 4.68 -14.92
CA SER A 325 13.22 6.12 -14.81
C SER A 325 12.52 6.96 -15.89
N ASP A 326 12.16 6.37 -17.04
CA ASP A 326 11.49 7.08 -18.16
C ASP A 326 9.96 7.10 -18.00
N VAL A 327 9.39 6.14 -17.25
CA VAL A 327 7.94 6.08 -16.93
C VAL A 327 7.54 7.08 -15.83
N SER A 328 8.49 7.52 -14.99
CA SER A 328 8.26 8.53 -13.95
C SER A 328 8.35 9.99 -14.45
N ALA A 329 8.69 10.20 -15.73
CA ALA A 329 8.65 11.51 -16.37
C ALA A 329 7.32 11.67 -17.12
N PRO A 330 6.43 12.62 -16.77
CA PRO A 330 5.23 12.86 -17.56
C PRO A 330 5.64 13.31 -18.97
N ARG A 331 5.36 12.45 -19.97
CA ARG A 331 5.50 12.82 -21.38
C ARG A 331 4.38 13.80 -21.73
N PHE A 332 4.68 15.10 -21.62
CA PHE A 332 3.88 16.14 -22.25
C PHE A 332 3.89 15.92 -23.77
N PHE A 333 2.83 15.34 -24.31
CA PHE A 333 2.51 15.50 -25.72
C PHE A 333 2.13 16.97 -25.95
N LEU A 334 3.12 17.79 -26.28
CA LEU A 334 2.86 19.04 -26.98
C LEU A 334 2.37 18.67 -28.39
N ASP A 335 1.05 18.57 -28.58
CA ASP A 335 0.46 18.62 -29.92
C ASP A 335 0.74 20.00 -30.49
N SER A 336 1.83 20.13 -31.23
CA SER A 336 2.15 21.31 -32.00
C SER A 336 1.25 21.36 -33.23
N ARG A 337 -0.03 21.70 -33.06
CA ARG A 337 -0.80 22.29 -34.16
C ARG A 337 -0.56 23.78 -34.19
N LYS A 338 0.53 24.14 -34.87
CA LYS A 338 0.46 25.27 -35.77
C LYS A 338 -0.58 24.91 -36.82
N ASP A 339 -1.60 25.74 -36.97
CA ASP A 339 -1.77 26.47 -38.22
C ASP A 339 -2.69 27.66 -38.01
N PHE A 340 -2.12 28.83 -38.32
CA PHE A 340 -2.81 30.07 -38.58
C PHE A 340 -3.57 29.96 -39.90
N SER A 341 -4.87 30.24 -39.89
CA SER A 341 -5.53 31.13 -40.86
C SER A 341 -6.89 31.56 -40.34
#